data_AF-A0A963VU81-F1
#
_entry.id   AF-A0A963VU81-F1
#
_cell.length_a   1.000
_cell.length_b   1.000
_cell.length_c   1.000
_cell.angle_alpha   90.00
_cell.angle_beta   90.00
_cell.angle_gamma   90.00
#
_symmetry.space_group_name_H-M   'P 1'
#
loop_
_entity.id
_entity.type
_entity.pdbx_description
1 polymer ?
#
loop_
_entity_poly.entity_id
_entity_poly.type
_entity_poly.pdbx_seq_one_letter_code
_entity_poly.pdbx_strand_id
1 'polypeptide(L)'
;YKDVTHVVQAQQVTPIDSQTTHVRWQLYHIPDLSEGKLRVTQARMRDLIKQIEQDMPIWNNKLNLQKPLLVQGDGPILAYRQNYDKYFDFTPDDAPEAVAAE
;
A
#
# COMPACT_ATOMS: atom_id res chain seq x y z
N TYR A 1 -3.68 -8.38 -28.60
CA TYR A 1 -3.41 -8.14 -27.17
C TYR A 1 -3.52 -6.67 -26.75
N LYS A 2 -3.65 -5.69 -27.68
CA LYS A 2 -3.70 -4.25 -27.34
C LYS A 2 -5.03 -3.75 -26.75
N ASP A 3 -6.11 -4.54 -26.80
CA ASP A 3 -7.45 -4.12 -26.35
C ASP A 3 -7.96 -4.98 -25.18
N VAL A 4 -7.13 -5.11 -24.14
CA VAL A 4 -7.47 -5.84 -22.91
C VAL A 4 -7.53 -4.86 -21.74
N THR A 5 -8.61 -4.92 -20.96
CA THR A 5 -8.76 -4.11 -19.74
C THR A 5 -7.84 -4.64 -18.64
N HIS A 6 -6.74 -3.93 -18.37
CA HIS A 6 -5.86 -4.17 -17.23
C HIS A 6 -5.59 -2.86 -16.49
N VAL A 7 -5.53 -2.93 -15.16
CA VAL A 7 -5.12 -1.82 -14.29
C VAL A 7 -3.95 -2.28 -13.46
N VAL A 8 -2.88 -1.49 -13.43
CA VAL A 8 -1.75 -1.66 -12.51
C VAL A 8 -1.92 -0.65 -11.39
N GLN A 9 -1.92 -1.13 -10.16
CA GLN A 9 -1.87 -0.29 -8.96
C GLN A 9 -0.44 -0.30 -8.43
N ALA A 10 0.16 0.88 -8.29
CA ALA A 10 1.38 1.07 -7.52
C ALA A 10 1.02 1.75 -6.19
N GLN A 11 1.22 1.03 -5.09
CA GLN A 11 1.13 1.56 -3.74
C GLN A 11 2.52 1.87 -3.22
N GLN A 12 2.72 3.10 -2.76
CA GLN A 12 3.95 3.56 -2.14
C GLN A 12 3.63 4.16 -0.78
N VAL A 13 4.50 3.89 0.20
CA VAL A 13 4.32 4.31 1.58
C VAL A 13 5.63 4.93 2.03
N THR A 14 5.62 6.22 2.33
CA THR A 14 6.81 6.98 2.72
C THR A 14 6.63 7.54 4.13
N PRO A 15 7.48 7.20 5.10
CA PRO A 15 7.41 7.80 6.43
C PRO A 15 7.71 9.30 6.34
N ILE A 16 6.92 10.11 7.03
CA ILE A 16 7.20 11.54 7.21
C ILE A 16 7.93 11.70 8.54
N ASP A 17 7.39 11.06 9.59
CA ASP A 17 7.99 10.92 10.92
C ASP A 17 7.65 9.53 11.51
N SER A 18 7.94 9.33 12.80
CA SER A 18 7.70 8.04 13.49
C SER A 18 6.21 7.67 13.68
N GLN A 19 5.29 8.63 13.55
CA GLN A 19 3.85 8.50 13.78
C GLN A 19 3.02 8.79 12.52
N THR A 20 3.58 9.45 11.52
CA THR A 20 2.88 9.84 10.30
C THR A 20 3.55 9.34 9.03
N THR A 21 2.75 9.04 8.02
CA THR A 21 3.20 8.41 6.78
C THR A 21 2.34 8.88 5.63
N HIS A 22 2.96 9.12 4.47
CA HIS A 22 2.27 9.41 3.23
C HIS A 22 2.05 8.11 2.44
N VAL A 23 0.78 7.73 2.24
CA VAL A 23 0.41 6.63 1.35
C VAL A 23 0.00 7.21 -0.02
N ARG A 24 0.67 6.79 -1.09
CA ARG A 24 0.37 7.18 -2.47
C ARG A 24 -0.14 5.98 -3.25
N TRP A 25 -1.35 6.09 -3.81
CA TRP A 25 -1.92 5.12 -4.74
C TRP A 25 -1.97 5.68 -6.15
N GLN A 26 -1.29 5.01 -7.07
CA GLN A 26 -1.27 5.38 -8.48
C GLN A 26 -1.85 4.23 -9.29
N LEU A 27 -2.83 4.55 -10.15
CA LEU A 27 -3.50 3.60 -11.00
C LEU A 27 -3.15 3.89 -12.46
N TYR A 28 -2.66 2.88 -13.17
CA TYR A 28 -2.26 2.97 -14.56
C TYR A 28 -3.07 1.98 -15.41
N HIS A 29 -3.34 2.33 -16.66
CA HIS A 29 -3.85 1.40 -17.66
C HIS A 29 -3.05 1.54 -18.96
N ILE A 30 -3.12 0.54 -19.82
CA ILE A 30 -2.45 0.60 -21.12
C ILE A 30 -3.06 1.70 -22.02
N PRO A 31 -2.28 2.35 -22.88
CA PRO A 31 -2.81 3.29 -23.85
C PRO A 31 -3.64 2.58 -24.94
N ASP A 32 -4.31 3.36 -25.79
CA ASP A 32 -5.01 2.90 -27.01
C ASP A 32 -6.14 1.88 -26.80
N LEU A 33 -6.83 1.95 -25.66
CA LEU A 33 -8.04 1.15 -25.42
C LEU A 33 -9.21 1.64 -26.29
N SER A 34 -10.00 0.71 -26.81
CA SER A 34 -11.28 1.05 -27.42
C SER A 34 -12.21 1.75 -26.42
N GLU A 35 -13.11 2.62 -26.89
CA GLU A 35 -13.99 3.43 -26.02
C GLU A 35 -14.75 2.58 -24.98
N GLY A 36 -15.31 1.45 -25.42
CA GLY A 36 -16.01 0.52 -24.54
C GLY A 36 -15.11 -0.05 -23.44
N LYS A 37 -13.87 -0.44 -23.79
CA LYS A 37 -12.88 -0.96 -22.83
C LYS A 37 -12.35 0.12 -21.91
N LEU A 38 -12.14 1.35 -22.42
CA LEU A 38 -11.75 2.49 -21.61
C LEU A 38 -12.80 2.77 -20.53
N ARG A 39 -14.09 2.78 -20.89
CA ARG A 39 -15.20 2.98 -19.94
C ARG A 39 -15.22 1.92 -18.83
N VAL A 40 -15.04 0.65 -19.19
CA VAL A 40 -14.95 -0.45 -18.22
C VAL A 40 -13.71 -0.32 -17.33
N THR A 41 -12.56 0.05 -17.91
CA THR A 41 -11.29 0.25 -17.19
C THR A 41 -11.42 1.38 -16.17
N GLN A 42 -11.99 2.52 -16.57
CA GLN A 42 -12.26 3.64 -15.67
C GLN A 42 -13.24 3.26 -14.55
N ALA A 43 -14.26 2.46 -14.84
CA ALA A 43 -15.16 1.95 -13.81
C ALA A 43 -14.42 1.08 -12.79
N ARG A 44 -13.50 0.23 -13.25
CA ARG A 44 -12.64 -0.59 -12.38
C ARG A 44 -11.68 0.26 -11.55
N MET A 45 -11.07 1.30 -12.12
CA MET A 45 -10.20 2.22 -11.37
C MET A 45 -10.98 2.96 -10.28
N ARG A 46 -12.20 3.42 -10.57
CA ARG A 46 -13.09 4.03 -9.55
C ARG A 46 -13.44 3.05 -8.43
N ASP A 47 -13.63 1.78 -8.75
CA ASP A 47 -13.88 0.73 -7.76
C ASP A 47 -12.66 0.48 -6.86
N LEU A 48 -11.44 0.48 -7.43
CA LEU A 48 -10.20 0.40 -6.64
C LEU A 48 -10.06 1.60 -5.71
N ILE A 49 -10.37 2.83 -6.16
CA ILE A 49 -10.33 4.02 -5.30
C ILE A 49 -11.27 3.86 -4.09
N LYS A 50 -12.45 3.27 -4.26
CA LYS A 50 -13.34 3.02 -3.12
C LYS A 50 -12.75 2.07 -2.08
N GLN A 51 -11.90 1.13 -2.49
CA GLN A 51 -11.28 0.19 -1.56
C GLN A 51 -10.30 0.91 -0.62
N ILE A 52 -9.46 1.81 -1.13
CA ILE A 52 -8.58 2.61 -0.27
C ILE A 52 -9.35 3.58 0.62
N GLU A 53 -10.44 4.16 0.11
CA GLU A 53 -11.33 5.01 0.91
C GLU A 53 -11.96 4.26 2.10
N GLN A 54 -12.15 2.94 1.99
CA GLN A 54 -12.63 2.09 3.08
C GLN A 54 -11.51 1.73 4.07
N ASP A 55 -10.28 1.56 3.60
CA ASP A 55 -9.13 1.24 4.45
C ASP A 55 -8.64 2.44 5.27
N MET A 56 -8.64 3.64 4.68
CA MET A 56 -8.20 4.89 5.32
C MET A 56 -8.79 5.13 6.73
N PRO A 57 -10.13 5.08 6.94
CA PRO A 57 -10.68 5.29 8.27
C PRO A 57 -10.27 4.22 9.26
N ILE A 58 -10.05 2.96 8.83
CA ILE A 58 -9.57 1.90 9.70
C ILE A 58 -8.12 2.16 10.11
N TRP A 59 -7.25 2.53 9.18
CA TRP A 59 -5.84 2.84 9.47
C TRP A 59 -5.68 4.05 10.39
N ASN A 60 -6.49 5.09 10.19
CA ASN A 60 -6.44 6.31 11.00
C ASN A 60 -6.99 6.11 12.43
N ASN A 61 -7.74 5.04 12.69
CA ASN A 61 -8.42 4.81 13.98
C ASN A 61 -8.04 3.48 14.64
N LYS A 62 -6.91 2.88 14.27
CA LYS A 62 -6.40 1.63 14.87
C LYS A 62 -5.09 1.83 15.61
N LEU A 63 -4.80 0.91 16.52
CA LEU A 63 -3.51 0.80 17.20
C LEU A 63 -2.59 -0.21 16.51
N ASN A 64 -1.28 0.00 16.63
CA ASN A 64 -0.28 -1.01 16.26
C ASN A 64 0.01 -1.93 17.46
N LEU A 65 -0.66 -3.08 17.52
CA LEU A 65 -0.43 -4.08 18.57
C LEU A 65 0.78 -4.93 18.22
N GLN A 66 1.83 -4.88 19.04
CA GLN A 66 3.05 -5.68 18.86
C GLN A 66 2.78 -7.19 18.96
N LYS A 67 1.88 -7.59 19.86
CA LYS A 67 1.44 -8.98 20.07
C LYS A 67 -0.08 -9.09 19.87
N PRO A 68 -0.57 -9.13 18.62
CA PRO A 68 -1.99 -9.27 18.35
C PRO A 68 -2.48 -10.66 18.78
N LEU A 69 -3.73 -10.76 19.23
CA LEU A 69 -4.41 -12.04 19.39
C LEU A 69 -4.72 -12.59 18.00
N LEU A 70 -4.35 -13.85 17.75
CA LEU A 70 -4.59 -14.52 16.47
C LEU A 70 -5.52 -15.70 16.64
N VAL A 71 -6.42 -15.89 15.67
CA VAL A 71 -7.35 -17.01 15.59
C VAL A 71 -7.12 -17.80 14.30
N GLN A 72 -7.76 -18.96 14.20
CA GLN A 72 -7.72 -19.74 12.97
C GLN A 72 -8.33 -18.95 11.81
N GLY A 73 -7.58 -18.80 10.72
CA GLY A 73 -7.98 -18.03 9.54
C GLY A 73 -7.26 -16.69 9.38
N ASP A 74 -6.62 -16.20 10.45
CA ASP A 74 -5.73 -15.04 10.32
C ASP A 74 -4.52 -15.40 9.45
N GLY A 75 -4.11 -14.45 8.61
CA GLY A 75 -2.87 -14.56 7.85
C GLY A 75 -1.63 -14.59 8.76
N PRO A 76 -0.45 -14.93 8.22
CA PRO A 76 0.78 -15.09 9.01
C PRO A 76 1.44 -13.74 9.37
N ILE A 77 0.71 -12.85 10.05
CA ILE A 77 1.14 -11.46 10.30
C ILE A 77 2.45 -11.34 11.08
N LEU A 78 2.71 -12.26 12.03
CA LEU A 78 3.97 -12.28 12.78
C LEU A 78 5.17 -12.60 11.87
N ALA A 79 4.99 -13.50 10.90
CA ALA A 79 6.04 -13.83 9.93
C ALA A 79 6.30 -12.64 8.98
N TYR A 80 5.26 -11.92 8.57
CA TYR A 80 5.42 -10.70 7.77
C TYR A 80 6.19 -9.61 8.52
N ARG A 81 5.91 -9.41 9.81
CA ARG A 81 6.66 -8.48 10.66
C ARG A 81 8.13 -8.88 10.79
N GLN A 82 8.39 -10.13 11.14
CA GLN A 82 9.77 -10.64 11.25
C GLN A 82 10.55 -10.47 9.94
N ASN A 83 9.92 -10.70 8.79
CA ASN A 83 10.56 -10.47 7.49
C ASN A 83 10.78 -8.98 7.19
N TYR A 84 9.96 -8.08 7.72
CA TYR A 84 10.09 -6.63 7.54
C TYR A 84 11.15 -6.00 8.46
N ASP A 85 11.43 -6.62 9.61
CA ASP A 85 12.41 -6.14 10.58
C ASP A 85 13.82 -5.94 9.97
N LYS A 86 14.17 -6.72 8.95
CA LYS A 86 15.46 -6.61 8.24
C LYS A 86 15.72 -5.24 7.62
N TYR A 87 14.69 -4.42 7.41
CA TYR A 87 14.83 -3.06 6.88
C TYR A 87 15.17 -2.02 7.97
N PHE A 88 15.21 -2.44 9.24
CA PHE A 88 15.61 -1.61 10.38
C PHE A 88 16.87 -2.14 11.09
N ASP A 89 17.43 -3.26 10.61
CA ASP A 89 18.65 -3.88 11.14
C ASP A 89 19.88 -3.19 10.54
N PHE A 90 20.14 -1.97 10.99
CA PHE A 90 21.31 -1.19 10.59
C PHE A 90 22.49 -1.47 11.52
N THR A 91 23.70 -1.55 10.98
CA THR A 91 24.90 -1.44 11.80
C THR A 91 25.03 0.01 12.32
N PRO A 92 25.72 0.27 13.45
CA PRO A 92 25.90 1.63 13.95
C PRO A 92 26.48 2.62 12.92
N ASP A 93 27.29 2.12 11.97
CA ASP A 93 27.94 2.93 10.94
C ASP A 93 27.05 3.13 9.69
N ASP A 94 26.00 2.32 9.50
CA ASP A 94 25.10 2.34 8.33
C ASP A 94 23.69 2.87 8.66
N ALA A 95 23.45 3.31 9.90
CA ALA A 95 22.16 3.82 10.31
C ALA A 95 21.83 5.11 9.54
N PRO A 96 20.72 5.14 8.75
CA PRO A 96 20.35 6.35 8.05
C PRO A 96 20.03 7.44 9.05
N GLU A 97 20.58 8.64 8.83
CA GLU A 97 20.13 9.82 9.56
C GLU A 97 18.61 9.97 9.33
N ALA A 98 17.85 10.15 10.41
CA ALA A 98 16.42 10.37 10.33
C ALA A 98 16.16 11.77 9.77
N VAL A 99 16.25 11.92 8.45
CA VAL A 99 15.90 13.15 7.75
C VAL A 99 14.42 13.08 7.40
N ALA A 100 13.60 13.89 8.06
CA ALA A 100 12.20 14.05 7.68
C ALA A 100 12.15 14.57 6.23
N ALA A 101 11.27 13.99 5.41
CA ALA A 101 11.00 14.55 4.10
C ALA A 101 10.27 15.90 4.28
N GLU A 102 10.90 16.99 3.85
CA GLU A 102 10.29 18.34 3.80
C GLU A 102 9.10 18.39 2.82
#